data_AF-Q31HD0-F1
#
_entry.id   AF-Q31HD0-F1
#
_cell.length_a   1.000
_cell.length_b   1.000
_cell.length_c   1.000
_cell.angle_alpha   90.00
_cell.angle_beta   90.00
_cell.angle_gamma   90.00
#
_symmetry.space_group_name_H-M   'P 1'
#
loop_
_entity.id
_entity.type
_entity.pdbx_description
1 polymer ?
#
loop_
_entity_poly.entity_id
_entity_poly.type
_entity_poly.pdbx_seq_one_letter_code
_entity_poly.pdbx_strand_id
1 'polypeptide(L)'
;MRYSSRMPGSVMPGAGAHPRIPQVQTSVANSQILGYLGRALSLEFTAGQHYLAQASLAKFRQEISYAEGFITLANEEFQHANLITDRMVAQGALPAGSVLRPAGSANNIAEALKSCEEREIALIQLYTEATQYCANMGAQEDHALFSRLLEEEQSQLMRVQAWLQDYFQMMANTYQPDRSFV
;
A
#
# COMPACT_ATOMS: atom_id res chain seq x y z
N MET A 1 -41.43 46.26 39.85
CA MET A 1 -42.48 45.66 39.00
C MET A 1 -42.09 45.87 37.54
N ARG A 2 -41.94 44.77 36.78
CA ARG A 2 -42.04 44.62 35.30
C ARG A 2 -40.94 45.29 34.43
N TYR A 3 -40.01 44.49 33.88
CA TYR A 3 -39.97 43.79 32.56
C TYR A 3 -39.63 44.74 31.39
N SER A 4 -38.38 44.77 30.93
CA SER A 4 -37.75 43.93 29.88
C SER A 4 -38.17 44.29 28.44
N SER A 5 -37.19 44.64 27.61
CA SER A 5 -37.13 44.14 26.22
C SER A 5 -35.70 44.27 25.67
N ARG A 6 -34.92 43.18 25.78
CA ARG A 6 -33.79 42.90 24.90
C ARG A 6 -34.02 41.50 24.33
N MET A 7 -34.37 41.44 23.05
CA MET A 7 -34.36 40.21 22.28
C MET A 7 -32.91 39.79 21.95
N PRO A 8 -32.68 38.49 21.68
CA PRO A 8 -31.44 37.80 21.97
C PRO A 8 -30.54 37.67 20.73
N GLY A 9 -29.23 37.76 20.95
CA GLY A 9 -28.26 37.22 20.01
C GLY A 9 -28.41 35.70 19.95
N SER A 10 -28.88 35.20 18.81
CA SER A 10 -28.92 33.78 18.48
C SER A 10 -27.50 33.24 18.42
N VAL A 11 -27.04 32.61 19.49
CA VAL A 11 -25.84 31.77 19.47
C VAL A 11 -26.27 30.42 18.89
N MET A 12 -25.85 30.14 17.67
CA MET A 12 -25.98 28.80 17.08
C MET A 12 -25.25 27.79 17.98
N PRO A 13 -25.88 26.68 18.41
CA PRO A 13 -25.17 25.58 19.04
C PRO A 13 -24.39 24.84 17.96
N GLY A 14 -23.10 25.15 17.83
CA GLY A 14 -22.17 24.34 17.07
C GLY A 14 -22.04 22.96 17.73
N ALA A 15 -22.16 21.91 16.91
CA ALA A 15 -22.03 20.52 17.30
C ALA A 15 -20.76 20.25 18.14
N GLY A 16 -20.91 19.44 19.20
CA GLY A 16 -19.77 18.69 19.77
C GLY A 16 -19.22 19.18 21.11
N ALA A 17 -20.06 19.53 22.09
CA ALA A 17 -19.63 19.56 23.49
C ALA A 17 -19.64 18.14 24.08
N HIS A 18 -18.76 17.26 23.60
CA HIS A 18 -18.52 15.97 24.25
C HIS A 18 -17.58 16.16 25.46
N PRO A 19 -17.89 15.56 26.62
CA PRO A 19 -16.97 15.57 27.75
C PRO A 19 -15.64 14.92 27.34
N ARG A 20 -14.52 15.63 27.56
CA ARG A 20 -13.17 15.05 27.40
C ARG A 20 -13.00 13.94 28.41
N ILE A 21 -13.07 12.70 27.94
CA ILE A 21 -12.67 11.52 28.71
C ILE A 21 -11.15 11.63 28.96
N PRO A 22 -10.65 11.37 30.19
CA PRO A 22 -9.22 11.42 30.48
C PRO A 22 -8.44 10.56 29.49
N GLN A 23 -7.50 11.18 28.76
CA GLN A 23 -6.60 10.44 27.88
C GLN A 23 -5.70 9.55 28.73
N VAL A 24 -5.78 8.24 28.51
CA VAL A 24 -4.77 7.29 28.99
C VAL A 24 -3.45 7.73 28.38
N GLN A 25 -2.47 8.01 29.23
CA GLN A 25 -1.16 8.47 28.81
C GLN A 25 -0.43 7.31 28.14
N THR A 26 -0.56 7.21 26.82
CA THR A 26 0.21 6.28 25.99
C THR A 26 1.67 6.70 26.01
N SER A 27 2.57 5.72 26.08
CA SER A 27 4.01 5.93 25.91
C SER A 27 4.24 6.76 24.64
N VAL A 28 5.20 7.69 24.68
CA VAL A 28 5.52 8.54 23.54
C VAL A 28 5.90 7.62 22.38
N ALA A 29 5.05 7.56 21.35
CA ALA A 29 5.29 6.74 20.19
C ALA A 29 6.64 7.09 19.58
N ASN A 30 7.41 6.07 19.16
CA ASN A 30 8.71 6.32 18.54
C ASN A 30 8.48 7.00 17.18
N SER A 31 8.71 8.31 17.14
CA SER A 31 8.47 9.16 15.96
C SER A 31 9.13 8.63 14.68
N GLN A 32 10.27 7.94 14.78
CA GLN A 32 10.94 7.36 13.63
C GLN A 32 10.23 6.10 13.11
N ILE A 33 9.73 5.24 14.01
CA ILE A 33 8.95 4.04 13.64
C ILE A 33 7.64 4.47 12.99
N LEU A 34 6.94 5.45 13.57
CA LEU A 34 5.76 6.05 12.94
C LEU A 34 6.09 6.64 11.56
N GLY A 35 7.29 7.21 11.39
CA GLY A 35 7.79 7.66 10.09
C GLY A 35 7.96 6.53 9.07
N TYR A 36 8.45 5.35 9.48
CA TYR A 36 8.51 4.17 8.62
C TYR A 36 7.11 3.65 8.27
N LEU A 37 6.21 3.53 9.26
CA LEU A 37 4.83 3.09 9.04
C LEU A 37 4.08 4.02 8.06
N GLY A 38 4.22 5.34 8.20
CA GLY A 38 3.59 6.29 7.28
C GLY A 38 4.12 6.23 5.85
N ARG A 39 5.44 5.99 5.68
CA ARG A 39 6.03 5.78 4.34
C ARG A 39 5.58 4.45 3.74
N ALA A 40 5.54 3.39 4.54
CA ALA A 40 5.09 2.07 4.12
C ALA A 40 3.64 2.16 3.62
N LEU A 41 2.75 2.76 4.42
CA LEU A 41 1.35 2.95 4.03
C LEU A 41 1.20 3.71 2.70
N SER A 42 2.07 4.69 2.44
CA SER A 42 2.05 5.42 1.16
C SER A 42 2.54 4.56 -0.01
N LEU A 43 3.52 3.68 0.20
CA LEU A 43 3.99 2.74 -0.81
C LEU A 43 2.94 1.64 -1.10
N GLU A 44 2.32 1.08 -0.07
CA GLU A 44 1.25 0.06 -0.21
C GLU A 44 0.07 0.59 -1.04
N PHE A 45 -0.46 1.77 -0.70
CA PHE A 45 -1.52 2.37 -1.51
C PHE A 45 -1.06 2.75 -2.93
N THR A 46 0.22 3.11 -3.08
CA THR A 46 0.83 3.37 -4.38
C THR A 46 0.91 2.11 -5.24
N ALA A 47 1.27 0.96 -4.65
CA ALA A 47 1.32 -0.34 -5.31
C ALA A 47 -0.10 -0.83 -5.66
N GLY A 48 -1.02 -0.83 -4.69
CA GLY A 48 -2.40 -1.22 -4.89
C GLY A 48 -3.11 -0.41 -5.98
N GLN A 49 -2.96 0.92 -5.99
CA GLN A 49 -3.49 1.77 -7.07
C GLN A 49 -2.89 1.38 -8.44
N HIS A 50 -1.58 1.12 -8.50
CA HIS A 50 -0.92 0.76 -9.73
C HIS A 50 -1.37 -0.60 -10.26
N TYR A 51 -1.51 -1.60 -9.39
CA TYR A 51 -2.01 -2.92 -9.78
C TYR A 51 -3.46 -2.85 -10.27
N LEU A 52 -4.33 -2.05 -9.65
CA LEU A 52 -5.67 -1.80 -10.20
C LEU A 52 -5.64 -1.14 -11.58
N ALA A 53 -4.72 -0.19 -11.80
CA ALA A 53 -4.56 0.44 -13.10
C ALA A 53 -4.08 -0.57 -14.16
N GLN A 54 -3.08 -1.40 -13.84
CA GLN A 54 -2.59 -2.46 -14.74
C GLN A 54 -3.67 -3.51 -15.02
N ALA A 55 -4.47 -3.88 -14.01
CA ALA A 55 -5.62 -4.76 -14.20
C ALA A 55 -6.62 -4.17 -15.19
N SER A 56 -6.95 -2.88 -15.07
CA SER A 56 -7.86 -2.20 -15.99
C SER A 56 -7.30 -2.15 -17.42
N LEU A 57 -6.00 -1.86 -17.56
CA LEU A 57 -5.33 -1.84 -18.86
C LEU A 57 -5.28 -3.24 -19.50
N ALA A 58 -5.00 -4.29 -18.72
CA ALA A 58 -5.03 -5.67 -19.18
C ALA A 58 -6.44 -6.09 -19.62
N LYS A 59 -7.49 -5.75 -18.85
CA LYS A 59 -8.89 -5.98 -19.27
C LYS A 59 -9.21 -5.29 -20.58
N PHE A 60 -8.78 -4.04 -20.74
CA PHE A 60 -8.99 -3.28 -21.97
C PHE A 60 -8.35 -3.98 -23.19
N ARG A 61 -7.20 -4.62 -23.00
CA ARG A 61 -6.50 -5.43 -24.03
C ARG A 61 -7.00 -6.88 -24.14
N GLN A 62 -8.03 -7.28 -23.39
CA GLN A 62 -8.55 -8.66 -23.32
C GLN A 62 -7.56 -9.68 -22.73
N GLU A 63 -6.58 -9.23 -21.94
CA GLU A 63 -5.59 -10.05 -21.23
C GLU A 63 -6.13 -10.48 -19.85
N ILE A 64 -7.26 -11.21 -19.83
CA ILE A 64 -8.07 -11.40 -18.62
C ILE A 64 -7.34 -12.13 -17.49
N SER A 65 -6.52 -13.14 -17.79
CA SER A 65 -5.73 -13.86 -16.78
C SER A 65 -4.78 -12.94 -16.02
N TYR A 66 -4.08 -12.04 -16.73
CA TYR A 66 -3.21 -11.04 -16.12
C TYR A 66 -4.02 -10.01 -15.32
N ALA A 67 -5.20 -9.62 -15.80
CA ALA A 67 -6.04 -8.71 -15.05
C ALA A 67 -6.48 -9.26 -13.69
N GLU A 68 -6.83 -10.55 -13.62
CA GLU A 68 -7.18 -11.23 -12.36
C GLU A 68 -5.96 -11.33 -11.44
N GLY A 69 -4.78 -11.63 -12.00
CA GLY A 69 -3.51 -11.61 -11.27
C GLY A 69 -3.23 -10.24 -10.63
N PHE A 70 -3.34 -9.16 -11.39
CA PHE A 70 -3.13 -7.81 -10.88
C PHE A 70 -4.17 -7.40 -9.82
N ILE A 71 -5.43 -7.83 -9.95
CA ILE A 71 -6.44 -7.58 -8.89
C ILE A 71 -6.05 -8.32 -7.60
N THR A 72 -5.53 -9.54 -7.73
CA THR A 72 -5.07 -10.32 -6.59
C THR A 72 -3.93 -9.59 -5.87
N LEU A 73 -2.91 -9.14 -6.61
CA LEU A 73 -1.82 -8.33 -6.07
C LEU A 73 -2.35 -7.07 -5.40
N ALA A 74 -3.25 -6.31 -6.04
CA ALA A 74 -3.83 -5.11 -5.44
C ALA A 74 -4.50 -5.37 -4.08
N ASN A 75 -5.20 -6.50 -3.94
CA ASN A 75 -5.84 -6.87 -2.69
C ASN A 75 -4.82 -7.27 -1.61
N GLU A 76 -3.70 -7.89 -1.99
CA GLU A 76 -2.58 -8.18 -1.08
C GLU A 76 -2.01 -6.86 -0.51
N GLU A 77 -1.75 -5.84 -1.34
CA GLU A 77 -1.28 -4.52 -0.87
C GLU A 77 -2.26 -3.84 0.10
N PHE A 78 -3.57 -3.97 -0.16
CA PHE A 78 -4.57 -3.42 0.75
C PHE A 78 -4.63 -4.15 2.10
N GLN A 79 -4.27 -5.43 2.14
CA GLN A 79 -4.12 -6.18 3.39
C GLN A 79 -2.89 -5.71 4.16
N HIS A 80 -1.76 -5.47 3.48
CA HIS A 80 -0.57 -4.89 4.09
C HIS A 80 -0.85 -3.49 4.65
N ALA A 81 -1.52 -2.63 3.88
CA ALA A 81 -1.97 -1.31 4.33
C ALA A 81 -2.86 -1.37 5.58
N ASN A 82 -3.73 -2.39 5.68
CA ASN A 82 -4.54 -2.62 6.87
C ASN A 82 -3.67 -2.99 8.09
N LEU A 83 -2.71 -3.92 7.94
CA LEU A 83 -1.79 -4.32 9.01
C LEU A 83 -0.97 -3.14 9.54
N ILE A 84 -0.48 -2.28 8.63
CA ILE A 84 0.26 -1.06 8.98
C ILE A 84 -0.63 -0.09 9.74
N THR A 85 -1.87 0.09 9.29
CA THR A 85 -2.85 0.96 9.97
C THR A 85 -3.14 0.46 11.38
N ASP A 86 -3.39 -0.84 11.55
CA ASP A 86 -3.60 -1.47 12.85
C ASP A 86 -2.39 -1.23 13.78
N ARG A 87 -1.17 -1.31 13.24
CA ARG A 87 0.05 -1.03 14.01
C ARG A 87 0.16 0.43 14.42
N MET A 88 -0.16 1.37 13.55
CA MET A 88 -0.18 2.80 13.89
C MET A 88 -1.20 3.08 15.01
N VAL A 89 -2.40 2.51 14.92
CA VAL A 89 -3.45 2.64 15.93
C VAL A 89 -3.01 2.06 17.27
N ALA A 90 -2.34 0.90 17.27
CA ALA A 90 -1.78 0.30 18.48
C ALA A 90 -0.73 1.19 19.18
N GLN A 91 -0.04 2.06 18.44
CA GLN A 91 0.89 3.06 18.98
C GLN A 91 0.21 4.38 19.37
N GLY A 92 -1.12 4.46 19.30
CA GLY A 92 -1.88 5.67 19.59
C GLY A 92 -1.80 6.74 18.49
N ALA A 93 -1.41 6.36 17.27
CA ALA A 93 -1.35 7.23 16.10
C ALA A 93 -2.42 6.84 15.07
N LEU A 94 -2.94 7.83 14.35
CA LEU A 94 -3.75 7.60 13.15
C LEU A 94 -2.91 7.88 11.92
N PRO A 95 -3.15 7.17 10.80
CA PRO A 95 -2.48 7.49 9.55
C PRO A 95 -2.79 8.92 9.12
N ALA A 96 -1.77 9.66 8.71
CA ALA A 96 -1.94 10.90 7.97
C ALA A 96 -2.41 10.59 6.53
N GLY A 97 -2.77 11.61 5.76
CA GLY A 97 -3.08 11.40 4.34
C GLY A 97 -1.87 10.81 3.60
N SER A 98 -2.03 9.62 3.02
CA SER A 98 -0.98 8.97 2.23
C SER A 98 -0.70 9.75 0.94
N VAL A 99 0.56 9.77 0.53
CA VAL A 99 1.00 10.43 -0.71
C VAL A 99 1.26 9.36 -1.77
N LEU A 100 0.33 9.21 -2.71
CA LEU A 100 0.42 8.17 -3.73
C LEU A 100 1.31 8.62 -4.89
N ARG A 101 2.16 7.73 -5.40
CA ARG A 101 2.80 7.95 -6.71
C ARG A 101 1.77 7.68 -7.81
N PRO A 102 1.81 8.42 -8.93
CA PRO A 102 0.97 8.12 -10.08
C PRO A 102 1.12 6.67 -10.55
N ALA A 103 0.01 6.06 -10.98
CA ALA A 103 0.07 4.79 -11.69
C ALA A 103 0.74 5.00 -13.06
N GLY A 104 1.63 4.08 -13.43
CA GLY A 104 2.31 4.13 -14.72
C GLY A 104 1.42 3.65 -15.85
N SER A 105 1.54 4.23 -17.04
CA SER A 105 0.93 3.68 -18.25
C SER A 105 1.79 2.54 -18.78
N ALA A 106 1.19 1.36 -19.02
CA ALA A 106 1.85 0.25 -19.70
C ALA A 106 1.08 -0.12 -20.98
N ASN A 107 1.80 -0.28 -22.08
CA ASN A 107 1.21 -0.60 -23.38
C ASN A 107 1.02 -2.11 -23.58
N ASN A 108 1.73 -2.93 -22.82
CA ASN A 108 1.71 -4.39 -22.89
C ASN A 108 2.00 -5.01 -21.51
N ILE A 109 1.83 -6.32 -21.39
CA ILE A 109 2.06 -7.07 -20.14
C ILE A 109 3.52 -6.99 -19.66
N ALA A 110 4.50 -7.02 -20.55
CA ALA A 110 5.91 -6.94 -20.14
C ALA A 110 6.23 -5.59 -19.49
N GLU A 111 5.74 -4.47 -20.04
CA GLU A 111 5.85 -3.14 -19.42
C GLU A 111 5.11 -3.09 -18.08
N ALA A 112 3.90 -3.67 -18.00
CA ALA A 112 3.13 -3.71 -16.78
C ALA A 112 3.89 -4.46 -15.67
N LEU A 113 4.38 -5.66 -15.94
CA LEU A 113 5.10 -6.50 -14.97
C LEU A 113 6.43 -5.86 -14.53
N LYS A 114 7.19 -5.24 -15.43
CA LYS A 114 8.41 -4.49 -15.05
C LYS A 114 8.10 -3.34 -14.10
N SER A 115 7.03 -2.59 -14.37
CA SER A 115 6.61 -1.51 -13.48
C SER A 115 6.04 -2.01 -12.13
N CYS A 116 5.64 -3.28 -12.03
CA CYS A 116 5.28 -3.93 -10.77
C CYS A 116 6.56 -4.31 -10.01
N GLU A 117 7.52 -4.96 -10.68
CA GLU A 117 8.84 -5.28 -10.11
C GLU A 117 9.53 -4.04 -9.49
N GLU A 118 9.50 -2.89 -10.16
CA GLU A 118 10.04 -1.63 -9.62
C GLU A 118 9.40 -1.20 -8.29
N ARG A 119 8.13 -1.57 -8.06
CA ARG A 119 7.39 -1.23 -6.83
C ARG A 119 7.71 -2.21 -5.71
N GLU A 120 7.79 -3.50 -6.01
CA GLU A 120 8.22 -4.50 -5.02
C GLU A 120 9.63 -4.18 -4.52
N ILE A 121 10.53 -3.80 -5.43
CA ILE A 121 11.89 -3.39 -5.05
C ILE A 121 11.86 -2.20 -4.08
N ALA A 122 10.99 -1.22 -4.30
CA ALA A 122 10.86 -0.07 -3.40
C ALA A 122 10.30 -0.45 -2.02
N LEU A 123 9.33 -1.36 -1.96
CA LEU A 123 8.79 -1.91 -0.71
C LEU A 123 9.85 -2.72 0.04
N ILE A 124 10.54 -3.64 -0.64
CA ILE A 124 11.65 -4.44 -0.09
C ILE A 124 12.74 -3.55 0.50
N GLN A 125 13.13 -2.49 -0.21
CA GLN A 125 14.11 -1.52 0.29
C GLN A 125 13.64 -0.87 1.59
N LEU A 126 12.42 -0.34 1.62
CA LEU A 126 11.86 0.30 2.81
C LEU A 126 11.75 -0.68 3.99
N TYR A 127 11.25 -1.89 3.76
CA TYR A 127 11.07 -2.89 4.81
C TYR A 127 12.39 -3.47 5.32
N THR A 128 13.41 -3.55 4.47
CA THR A 128 14.77 -3.88 4.91
C THR A 128 15.30 -2.82 5.87
N GLU A 129 15.19 -1.54 5.51
CA GLU A 129 15.62 -0.42 6.37
C GLU A 129 14.83 -0.38 7.69
N ALA A 130 13.51 -0.53 7.62
CA ALA A 130 12.63 -0.50 8.78
C ALA A 130 12.91 -1.67 9.74
N THR A 131 13.11 -2.87 9.21
CA THR A 131 13.45 -4.07 9.99
C THR A 131 14.76 -3.88 10.73
N GLN A 132 15.81 -3.43 10.04
CA GLN A 132 17.11 -3.15 10.66
C GLN A 132 17.02 -2.07 11.74
N TYR A 133 16.26 -1.01 11.49
CA TYR A 133 16.03 0.04 12.48
C TYR A 133 15.34 -0.49 13.74
N CYS A 134 14.27 -1.29 13.58
CA CYS A 134 13.53 -1.85 14.69
C CYS A 134 14.37 -2.84 15.51
N ALA A 135 15.21 -3.66 14.86
CA ALA A 135 16.16 -4.54 15.53
C ALA A 135 17.11 -3.75 16.44
N ASN A 136 17.70 -2.67 15.90
CA ASN A 136 18.65 -1.83 16.63
C ASN A 136 18.02 -1.07 17.81
N MET A 137 16.74 -0.73 17.71
CA MET A 137 15.99 -0.03 18.77
C MET A 137 15.32 -0.98 19.77
N GLY A 138 15.38 -2.29 19.57
CA GLY A 138 14.69 -3.27 20.41
C GLY A 138 13.16 -3.25 20.29
N ALA A 139 12.62 -2.69 19.20
CA ALA A 139 11.18 -2.59 18.95
C ALA A 139 10.66 -3.92 18.36
N GLN A 140 10.47 -4.93 19.22
CA GLN A 140 10.21 -6.31 18.80
C GLN A 140 8.95 -6.50 17.95
N GLU A 141 7.84 -5.86 18.33
CA GLU A 141 6.58 -5.99 17.59
C GLU A 141 6.65 -5.33 16.20
N ASP A 142 7.29 -4.16 16.10
CA ASP A 142 7.51 -3.46 14.83
C ASP A 142 8.50 -4.23 13.94
N HIS A 143 9.54 -4.79 14.54
CA HIS A 143 10.49 -5.67 13.85
C HIS A 143 9.77 -6.88 13.25
N ALA A 144 8.91 -7.54 14.03
CA ALA A 144 8.15 -8.70 13.57
C ALA A 144 7.21 -8.34 12.41
N LEU A 145 6.52 -7.20 12.49
CA LEU A 145 5.67 -6.71 11.40
C LEU A 145 6.47 -6.45 10.13
N PHE A 146 7.54 -5.65 10.20
CA PHE A 146 8.33 -5.32 9.01
C PHE A 146 9.08 -6.52 8.43
N SER A 147 9.51 -7.47 9.28
CA SER A 147 10.13 -8.72 8.81
C SER A 147 9.14 -9.56 8.03
N ARG A 148 7.90 -9.70 8.54
CA ARG A 148 6.83 -10.40 7.84
C ARG A 148 6.52 -9.76 6.49
N LEU A 149 6.31 -8.44 6.47
CA LEU A 149 6.03 -7.71 5.22
C LEU A 149 7.19 -7.87 4.24
N LEU A 150 8.43 -7.73 4.69
CA LEU A 150 9.62 -7.95 3.85
C LEU A 150 9.63 -9.34 3.18
N GLU A 151 9.30 -10.40 3.92
CA GLU A 151 9.21 -11.76 3.36
C GLU A 151 8.08 -11.89 2.32
N GLU A 152 6.92 -11.30 2.61
CA GLU A 152 5.77 -11.25 1.70
C GLU A 152 6.15 -10.53 0.39
N GLU A 153 6.82 -9.37 0.46
CA GLU A 153 7.27 -8.62 -0.72
C GLU A 153 8.34 -9.35 -1.55
N GLN A 154 9.29 -10.02 -0.89
CA GLN A 154 10.30 -10.82 -1.60
C GLN A 154 9.66 -11.98 -2.36
N SER A 155 8.65 -12.62 -1.76
CA SER A 155 7.86 -13.65 -2.43
C SER A 155 7.07 -13.09 -3.61
N GLN A 156 6.47 -11.91 -3.44
CA GLN A 156 5.70 -11.24 -4.48
C GLN A 156 6.59 -10.84 -5.68
N LEU A 157 7.78 -10.29 -5.42
CA LEU A 157 8.78 -10.00 -6.46
C LEU A 157 9.12 -11.25 -7.27
N MET A 158 9.36 -12.38 -6.62
CA MET A 158 9.63 -13.65 -7.33
C MET A 158 8.44 -14.08 -8.21
N ARG A 159 7.20 -13.91 -7.73
CA ARG A 159 5.98 -14.21 -8.52
C ARG A 159 5.88 -13.30 -9.75
N VAL A 160 6.12 -12.00 -9.60
CA VAL A 160 6.10 -11.03 -10.71
C VAL A 160 7.18 -11.36 -11.74
N GLN A 161 8.40 -11.69 -11.31
CA GLN A 161 9.49 -12.09 -12.19
C GLN A 161 9.19 -13.39 -12.94
N ALA A 162 8.58 -14.37 -12.26
CA ALA A 162 8.14 -15.61 -12.90
C ALA A 162 7.10 -15.33 -14.00
N TRP A 163 6.10 -14.49 -13.73
CA TRP A 163 5.11 -14.09 -14.74
C TRP A 163 5.74 -13.39 -15.95
N LEU A 164 6.77 -12.56 -15.72
CA LEU A 164 7.49 -11.89 -16.79
C LEU A 164 8.27 -12.89 -17.66
N GLN A 165 8.92 -13.86 -17.03
CA GLN A 165 9.62 -14.93 -17.72
C GLN A 165 8.66 -15.79 -18.56
N ASP A 166 7.54 -16.23 -17.96
CA ASP A 166 6.51 -17.01 -18.64
C ASP A 166 5.95 -16.26 -19.84
N TYR A 167 5.67 -14.97 -19.69
CA TYR A 167 5.21 -14.11 -20.78
C TYR A 167 6.19 -14.09 -21.95
N PHE A 168 7.49 -13.90 -21.68
CA PHE A 168 8.50 -13.91 -22.73
C PHE A 168 8.64 -15.29 -23.41
N GLN A 169 8.52 -16.38 -22.64
CA GLN A 169 8.56 -17.72 -23.20
C GLN A 169 7.35 -17.98 -24.13
N MET A 170 6.15 -17.56 -23.73
CA MET A 170 4.95 -17.66 -24.57
C MET A 170 5.10 -16.86 -25.87
N MET A 171 5.63 -15.63 -25.79
CA MET A 171 5.90 -14.79 -26.96
C MET A 171 6.93 -15.41 -27.90
N ALA A 172 8.00 -16.01 -27.36
CA ALA A 172 9.02 -16.68 -28.18
C ALA A 172 8.46 -17.91 -28.91
N ASN A 173 7.64 -18.72 -28.23
CA ASN A 173 7.01 -19.91 -28.83
C ASN A 173 5.99 -19.55 -29.91
N THR A 174 5.28 -18.43 -29.76
CA THR A 174 4.32 -17.93 -30.76
C THR A 174 5.02 -17.44 -32.04
N TYR A 175 6.29 -17.05 -31.94
CA TYR A 175 7.08 -16.51 -33.04
C TYR A 175 7.98 -17.53 -33.76
N GLN A 176 7.93 -18.83 -33.44
CA GLN A 176 8.65 -19.86 -34.21
C GLN A 176 7.86 -20.17 -35.50
N PRO A 177 8.30 -19.70 -36.70
CA PRO A 177 7.64 -20.10 -37.93
C PRO A 177 7.92 -21.57 -38.16
N ASP A 178 6.90 -22.29 -38.62
CA ASP A 178 6.96 -23.69 -39.00
C ASP A 178 8.15 -23.89 -39.95
N ARG A 179 9.27 -24.44 -39.43
CA ARG A 179 10.43 -24.80 -40.25
C ARG A 179 10.14 -26.14 -40.92
N SER A 180 9.11 -26.15 -41.76
CA SER A 180 8.83 -27.21 -42.72
C SER A 180 9.35 -26.76 -44.08
N PHE A 181 10.69 -26.78 -44.24
CA PHE A 181 11.30 -26.81 -45.56
C PHE A 181 11.70 -28.26 -45.85
N VAL A 182 11.06 -28.77 -46.92
CA VAL A 182 11.25 -30.05 -47.59
C VAL A 182 12.71 -30.39 -47.83
#